data_AF-A0A4Q3EI06-F1
#
_entry.id   AF-A0A4Q3EI06-F1
#
_cell.length_a   1.000
_cell.length_b   1.000
_cell.length_c   1.000
_cell.angle_alpha   90.00
_cell.angle_beta   90.00
_cell.angle_gamma   90.00
#
_symmetry.space_group_name_H-M   'P 1'
#
loop_
_entity.id
_entity.type
_entity.pdbx_description
1 polymer ?
#
loop_
_entity_poly.entity_id
_entity_poly.type
_entity_poly.pdbx_seq_one_letter_code
_entity_poly.pdbx_strand_id
1 'polypeptide(L)'
;MSACLSKLLSWFFCGFCLFFLLVGFSADETISLQGTWRFKTDQQDAGVQQKWFNKTLDETIKLPGSMAENNKGDDITLKTKWTGSIY
;
A
#
# COMPACT_ATOMS: atom_id res chain seq x y z
N MET A 1 10.11 5.12 -60.30
CA MET A 1 9.10 5.61 -59.34
C MET A 1 8.84 4.66 -58.16
N SER A 2 9.00 3.33 -58.28
CA SER A 2 8.69 2.38 -57.20
C SER A 2 9.70 2.33 -56.03
N ALA A 3 11.00 2.55 -56.29
CA ALA A 3 12.03 2.49 -55.25
C ALA A 3 11.88 3.60 -54.17
N CYS A 4 11.42 4.80 -54.56
CA CYS A 4 11.15 5.90 -53.63
C CYS A 4 9.96 5.60 -52.71
N LEU A 5 8.89 5.01 -53.26
CA LEU A 5 7.69 4.63 -52.52
C LEU A 5 7.96 3.51 -51.50
N SER A 6 8.81 2.54 -51.84
CA SER A 6 9.21 1.45 -50.92
C SER A 6 10.08 1.95 -49.74
N LYS A 7 10.94 2.96 -49.98
CA LYS A 7 11.77 3.57 -48.94
C LYS A 7 10.93 4.43 -48.00
N LEU A 8 9.96 5.18 -48.54
CA LEU A 8 8.99 5.94 -47.76
C LEU A 8 8.12 5.01 -46.89
N LEU A 9 7.61 3.91 -47.45
CA LEU A 9 6.81 2.93 -46.71
C LEU A 9 7.61 2.24 -45.60
N SER A 10 8.88 1.92 -45.86
CA SER A 10 9.80 1.35 -44.87
C SER A 10 10.12 2.33 -43.73
N TRP A 11 10.27 3.62 -44.04
CA TRP A 11 10.53 4.64 -43.02
C TRP A 11 9.30 4.94 -42.17
N PHE A 12 8.10 4.89 -42.77
CA PHE A 12 6.84 4.92 -42.04
C PHE A 12 6.69 3.74 -41.11
N PHE A 13 7.01 2.52 -41.55
CA PHE A 13 6.97 1.32 -40.71
C PHE A 13 7.97 1.41 -39.54
N CYS A 14 9.18 1.89 -39.82
CA CYS A 14 10.22 2.06 -38.81
C CYS A 14 9.85 3.16 -37.78
N GLY A 15 9.30 4.29 -38.25
CA GLY A 15 8.79 5.37 -37.40
C GLY A 15 7.57 4.95 -36.56
N PHE A 16 6.67 4.15 -37.12
CA PHE A 16 5.50 3.59 -36.42
C PHE A 16 5.92 2.59 -35.33
N CYS A 17 6.89 1.72 -35.61
CA CYS A 17 7.49 0.85 -34.57
C CYS A 17 8.17 1.67 -33.46
N LEU A 18 8.90 2.73 -33.80
CA LEU A 18 9.56 3.59 -32.82
C LEU A 18 8.54 4.35 -31.94
N PHE A 19 7.42 4.78 -32.52
CA PHE A 19 6.34 5.45 -31.80
C PHE A 19 5.66 4.52 -30.80
N PHE A 20 5.38 3.26 -31.17
CA PHE A 20 4.79 2.27 -30.27
C PHE A 20 5.71 1.85 -29.12
N LEU A 21 7.03 1.88 -29.30
CA LEU A 21 8.00 1.59 -28.24
C LEU A 21 8.12 2.72 -27.21
N LEU A 22 7.75 3.95 -27.56
CA LEU A 22 7.84 5.12 -26.66
C LEU A 22 6.58 5.34 -25.81
N VAL A 23 5.47 4.66 -26.11
CA VAL A 23 4.26 4.68 -25.29
C VAL A 23 4.37 3.57 -24.24
N GLY A 24 5.15 3.84 -23.18
CA GLY A 24 5.21 2.98 -22.01
C GLY A 24 3.90 3.03 -21.23
N PHE A 25 3.37 1.87 -20.84
CA PHE A 25 2.27 1.77 -19.88
C PHE A 25 2.85 2.00 -18.47
N SER A 26 2.64 3.18 -17.90
CA SER A 26 2.87 3.41 -16.47
C SER A 26 1.64 2.90 -15.72
N ALA A 27 1.61 1.61 -15.38
CA ALA A 27 0.65 1.12 -14.42
C ALA A 27 1.09 1.62 -13.03
N ASP A 28 0.23 2.41 -12.39
CA ASP A 28 0.39 2.72 -10.97
C ASP A 28 0.13 1.43 -10.19
N GLU A 29 1.21 0.72 -9.83
CA GLU A 29 1.13 -0.50 -9.03
C GLU A 29 0.86 -0.17 -7.56
N THR A 30 -0.33 0.38 -7.32
CA THR A 30 -0.84 0.55 -5.96
C THR A 30 -1.31 -0.80 -5.42
N ILE A 31 -0.65 -1.28 -4.36
CA ILE A 31 -1.06 -2.49 -3.64
C ILE A 31 -1.83 -2.08 -2.39
N SER A 32 -3.05 -2.57 -2.27
CA SER A 32 -3.84 -2.41 -1.04
C SER A 32 -3.20 -3.20 0.10
N LEU A 33 -2.91 -2.53 1.22
CA LEU A 33 -2.45 -3.14 2.47
C LEU A 33 -3.60 -3.45 3.44
N GLN A 34 -4.84 -3.27 3.00
CA GLN A 34 -6.02 -3.54 3.80
C GLN A 34 -6.18 -5.04 4.03
N GLY A 35 -6.56 -5.43 5.24
CA GLY A 35 -6.71 -6.84 5.59
C GLY A 35 -6.49 -7.13 7.06
N THR A 36 -6.27 -8.40 7.37
CA THR A 36 -5.99 -8.87 8.73
C THR A 36 -4.49 -8.91 8.97
N TRP A 37 -4.05 -8.24 10.02
CA TRP A 37 -2.65 -8.12 10.41
C TRP A 37 -2.42 -8.78 11.76
N ARG A 38 -1.26 -9.42 11.92
CA ARG A 38 -0.78 -9.85 13.25
C ARG A 38 -0.47 -8.63 14.10
N PHE A 39 -0.82 -8.67 15.38
CA PHE A 39 -0.81 -7.52 16.25
C PHE A 39 -0.42 -7.90 17.67
N LYS A 40 0.13 -6.93 18.41
CA LYS A 40 0.33 -7.00 19.85
C LYS A 40 0.44 -5.58 20.42
N THR A 41 -0.24 -5.32 21.52
CA THR A 41 -0.14 -4.03 22.23
C THR A 41 1.20 -3.94 22.96
N ASP A 42 1.95 -2.85 22.73
CA ASP A 42 3.25 -2.62 23.35
C ASP A 42 3.19 -1.53 24.43
N GLN A 43 2.51 -1.82 25.53
CA GLN A 43 2.32 -0.85 26.61
C GLN A 43 3.63 -0.52 27.35
N GLN A 44 4.63 -1.41 27.29
CA GLN A 44 5.92 -1.25 27.97
C GLN A 44 7.08 -0.85 27.03
N ASP A 45 6.80 -0.53 25.76
CA ASP A 45 7.81 -0.20 24.74
C ASP A 45 8.93 -1.27 24.61
N ALA A 46 8.54 -2.54 24.71
CA ALA A 46 9.44 -3.68 24.76
C ALA A 46 9.57 -4.42 23.41
N GLY A 47 8.71 -4.11 22.43
CA GLY A 47 8.57 -4.88 21.20
C GLY A 47 9.85 -4.94 20.36
N VAL A 48 10.59 -3.83 20.31
CA VAL A 48 11.89 -3.74 19.60
C VAL A 48 12.95 -4.56 20.35
N GLN A 49 13.11 -4.34 21.65
CA GLN A 49 14.08 -5.06 22.49
C GLN A 49 13.86 -6.58 22.44
N GLN A 50 12.60 -7.01 22.48
CA GLN A 50 12.21 -8.41 22.43
C GLN A 50 12.09 -9.00 21.01
N LYS A 51 12.39 -8.19 19.98
CA LYS A 51 12.39 -8.58 18.56
C LYS A 51 11.09 -9.23 18.09
N TRP A 52 9.95 -8.61 18.42
CA TRP A 52 8.63 -9.13 18.04
C TRP A 52 8.42 -9.27 16.52
N PHE A 53 9.11 -8.45 15.72
CA PHE A 53 9.11 -8.55 14.25
C PHE A 53 9.66 -9.90 13.73
N ASN A 54 10.41 -10.66 14.54
CA ASN A 54 10.90 -11.99 14.22
C ASN A 54 10.04 -13.12 14.83
N LYS A 55 8.84 -12.80 15.34
CA LYS A 55 7.94 -13.75 16.01
C LYS A 55 6.58 -13.76 15.32
N THR A 56 5.88 -14.88 15.48
CA THR A 56 4.42 -14.92 15.23
C THR A 56 3.74 -14.31 16.45
N LEU A 57 2.92 -13.28 16.24
CA LEU A 57 2.10 -12.67 17.29
C LEU A 57 0.75 -13.38 17.34
N ASP A 58 0.23 -13.58 18.55
CA ASP A 58 -0.95 -14.40 18.82
C ASP A 58 -2.27 -13.69 18.45
N GLU A 59 -2.25 -12.36 18.38
CA GLU A 59 -3.44 -11.55 18.12
C GLU A 59 -3.46 -11.01 16.70
N THR A 60 -4.64 -10.59 16.25
CA THR A 60 -4.83 -9.91 14.97
C THR A 60 -5.74 -8.69 15.08
N ILE A 61 -5.62 -7.79 14.09
CA ILE A 61 -6.51 -6.65 13.86
C ILE A 61 -6.85 -6.54 12.37
N LYS A 62 -7.94 -5.84 12.04
CA LYS A 62 -8.28 -5.43 10.68
C LYS A 62 -7.83 -4.00 10.42
N LEU A 63 -7.16 -3.79 9.29
CA LEU A 63 -6.78 -2.48 8.78
C LEU A 63 -7.51 -2.19 7.45
N PRO A 64 -8.00 -0.96 7.23
CA PRO A 64 -7.99 0.17 8.17
C PRO A 64 -8.96 -0.04 9.34
N GLY A 65 -8.70 0.65 10.45
CA GLY A 65 -9.48 0.57 11.69
C GLY A 65 -8.62 0.88 12.91
N SER A 66 -9.20 1.54 13.91
CA SER A 66 -8.55 1.82 15.19
C SER A 66 -8.42 0.58 16.07
N MET A 67 -7.62 0.66 17.12
CA MET A 67 -7.54 -0.41 18.13
C MET A 67 -8.89 -0.64 18.81
N ALA A 68 -9.62 0.42 19.15
CA ALA A 68 -10.92 0.33 19.80
C ALA A 68 -11.96 -0.38 18.90
N GLU A 69 -12.01 -0.05 17.60
CA GLU A 69 -12.86 -0.75 16.62
C GLU A 69 -12.49 -2.24 16.47
N ASN A 70 -11.25 -2.61 16.79
CA ASN A 70 -10.77 -3.99 16.83
C ASN A 70 -10.92 -4.66 18.21
N ASN A 71 -11.63 -4.03 19.16
CA ASN A 71 -11.78 -4.48 20.54
C ASN A 71 -10.42 -4.70 21.24
N LYS A 72 -9.47 -3.79 20.99
CA LYS A 72 -8.14 -3.75 21.61
C LYS A 72 -7.98 -2.50 22.46
N GLY A 73 -7.20 -2.60 23.53
CA GLY A 73 -6.97 -1.52 24.49
C GLY A 73 -7.87 -1.63 25.71
N ASP A 74 -7.88 -0.58 26.52
CA ASP A 74 -8.69 -0.51 27.73
C ASP A 74 -10.16 -0.21 27.40
N ASP A 75 -11.07 -0.66 28.28
CA ASP A 75 -12.48 -0.35 28.16
C ASP A 75 -12.74 1.16 28.19
N ILE A 76 -13.59 1.61 27.27
CA ILE A 76 -14.05 2.99 27.23
C ILE A 76 -15.10 3.19 28.33
N THR A 77 -14.83 4.12 29.24
CA THR A 77 -15.71 4.45 30.36
C THR A 77 -15.88 5.96 30.50
N LEU A 78 -16.76 6.39 31.40
CA LEU A 78 -16.90 7.82 31.76
C LEU A 78 -15.61 8.42 32.36
N LYS A 79 -14.67 7.57 32.80
CA LYS A 79 -13.37 8.00 33.36
C LYS A 79 -12.28 8.08 32.30
N THR A 80 -12.53 7.64 31.07
CA THR A 80 -11.56 7.69 29.98
C THR A 80 -11.11 9.14 29.75
N LYS A 81 -9.80 9.36 29.70
CA LYS A 81 -9.23 10.68 29.43
C LYS A 81 -9.36 10.97 27.93
N TRP A 82 -10.40 11.71 27.57
CA TRP A 82 -10.63 12.13 26.20
C TRP A 82 -9.64 13.25 25.81
N THR A 83 -9.01 13.11 24.64
CA THR A 83 -8.12 14.13 24.07
C THR A 83 -8.89 15.18 23.24
N GLY A 84 -10.20 15.02 23.09
CA GLY A 84 -11.09 15.95 22.39
C GLY A 84 -11.97 16.73 23.36
N SER A 85 -12.14 18.02 23.08
CA SER A 85 -13.21 18.85 23.66
C SER A 85 -14.51 18.58 22.90
N ILE A 86 -15.63 18.50 23.62
CA ILE A 86 -16.99 18.57 23.02
C ILE A 86 -17.58 19.99 23.09
N TYR A 87 -16.80 20.95 23.60
CA TYR A 87 -17.10 22.38 23.64
C TYR A 87 -16.43 23.10 22.48
#